data_AF-A0A0D6AE69-F1
#
_entry.id   AF-A0A0D6AE69-F1
#
_cell.length_a   1.000
_cell.length_b   1.000
_cell.length_c   1.000
_cell.angle_alpha   90.00
_cell.angle_beta   90.00
_cell.angle_gamma   90.00
#
_symmetry.space_group_name_H-M   'P 1'
#
loop_
_entity.id
_entity.type
_entity.pdbx_description
1 polymer ?
#
loop_
_entity_poly.entity_id
_entity_poly.type
_entity_poly.pdbx_seq_one_letter_code
_entity_poly.pdbx_strand_id
1 'polypeptide(L)' 'MPKKIRELNSLLKKARFSVKPAKGSRSKWQHPQLSQIMIA' A
#
# COMPACT_ATOMS: atom_id res chain seq x y z
N MET A 1 -18.44 5.94 -7.08
CA MET A 1 -18.47 4.89 -6.03
C MET A 1 -17.07 4.72 -5.46
N PRO A 2 -16.89 4.72 -4.12
CA PRO A 2 -15.58 4.51 -3.53
C PRO A 2 -15.09 3.09 -3.85
N LYS A 3 -13.90 2.97 -4.43
CA LYS A 3 -13.27 1.66 -4.70
C LYS A 3 -13.08 0.93 -3.37
N LYS A 4 -13.40 -0.36 -3.33
CA LYS A 4 -13.20 -1.17 -2.12
C LYS A 4 -11.71 -1.21 -1.78
N ILE A 5 -11.37 -1.11 -0.50
CA ILE A 5 -9.96 -1.15 -0.03
C ILE A 5 -9.21 -2.39 -0.54
N ARG A 6 -9.91 -3.51 -0.75
CA ARG A 6 -9.37 -4.75 -1.34
C ARG A 6 -8.88 -4.58 -2.78
N GLU A 7 -9.57 -3.79 -3.58
CA GLU A 7 -9.18 -3.50 -4.98
C GLU A 7 -7.94 -2.63 -5.01
N LEU A 8 -7.88 -1.61 -4.15
CA LEU A 8 -6.70 -0.76 -3.99
C LEU A 8 -5.49 -1.59 -3.55
N ASN A 9 -5.64 -2.46 -2.55
CA ASN A 9 -4.57 -3.37 -2.12
C ASN A 9 -4.11 -4.31 -3.23
N SER A 10 -5.03 -4.77 -4.10
CA SER A 10 -4.69 -5.62 -5.23
C SER A 10 -3.92 -4.86 -6.32
N LEU A 11 -4.28 -3.60 -6.57
CA LEU A 11 -3.55 -2.73 -7.50
C LEU A 11 -2.14 -2.44 -7.00
N LEU A 12 -1.98 -2.11 -5.71
CA LEU A 12 -0.68 -1.86 -5.10
C LEU A 12 0.23 -3.10 -5.20
N LYS A 13 -0.31 -4.30 -4.94
CA LYS A 13 0.44 -5.56 -5.12
C LYS A 13 0.86 -5.78 -6.58
N LYS A 14 -0.05 -5.56 -7.54
CA LYS A 14 0.27 -5.68 -8.99
C LYS A 14 1.36 -4.71 -9.41
N ALA A 15 1.37 -3.51 -8.84
CA ALA A 15 2.41 -2.50 -9.05
C ALA A 15 3.70 -2.76 -8.25
N ARG A 16 3.93 -3.99 -7.75
CA ARG A 16 5.13 -4.39 -6.99
C ARG A 16 5.38 -3.59 -5.70
N PHE A 17 4.35 -3.01 -5.11
CA PHE A 17 4.48 -2.49 -3.74
C PHE A 17 4.51 -3.66 -2.76
N SER A 18 5.41 -3.56 -1.78
CA SER A 18 5.45 -4.46 -0.63
C SER A 18 4.73 -3.83 0.55
N VAL A 19 4.01 -4.65 1.31
CA VAL A 19 3.24 -4.22 2.48
C VAL A 19 4.00 -4.57 3.75
N LYS A 20 4.12 -3.61 4.65
CA LYS A 20 4.63 -3.80 6.00
C LYS A 20 3.50 -3.56 7.01
N PRO A 21 3.32 -4.45 7.99
CA PRO A 21 2.35 -4.23 9.05
C PRO A 21 2.74 -2.95 9.81
N ALA A 22 1.75 -2.09 10.06
CA ALA A 22 1.93 -0.91 10.91
C ALA A 22 1.06 -1.07 12.16
N LYS A 23 1.21 -0.14 13.11
CA LYS A 23 0.40 -0.15 14.34
C LYS A 23 -1.09 0.00 13.99
N GLY A 24 -1.91 -0.97 14.38
CA GLY A 24 -3.37 -0.98 14.17
C GLY A 24 -3.82 -1.48 12.81
N SER A 25 -4.95 -0.95 12.30
CA SER A 25 -5.51 -1.29 10.97
C SER A 25 -4.74 -0.69 9.79
N ARG A 26 -3.67 0.08 10.07
CA ARG A 26 -2.86 0.75 9.04
C ARG A 26 -1.84 -0.21 8.46
N SER A 27 -1.61 -0.09 7.17
CA SER A 27 -0.56 -0.80 6.43
C SER A 27 0.37 0.21 5.79
N LYS A 28 1.68 0.00 5.92
CA LYS A 28 2.68 0.82 5.22
C LYS A 28 3.01 0.14 3.91
N TRP A 29 2.89 0.85 2.79
CA TRP A 29 3.27 0.34 1.48
C TRP A 29 4.58 0.99 1.04
N GLN A 30 5.47 0.20 0.46
CA GLN A 30 6.76 0.67 -0.05
C GLN A 30 6.98 0.12 -1.46
N HIS A 31 7.55 0.93 -2.34
CA HIS A 31 7.97 0.49 -3.67
C HIS A 31 9.49 0.66 -3.79
N PRO A 32 10.24 -0.33 -4.32
CA PRO A 32 11.71 -0.29 -4.35
C PRO A 32 12.28 0.89 -5.14
N GLN A 33 11.53 1.41 -6.11
CA GLN A 33 11.95 2.55 -6.94
C GLN A 33 11.41 3.90 -6.43
N LEU A 34 10.55 3.90 -5.40
CA LEU A 34 10.09 5.12 -4.76
C LEU A 34 10.80 5.21 -3.40
N SER A 35 11.88 5.98 -3.37
CA SER A 35 12.69 6.24 -2.16
C SER A 35 11.90 6.98 -1.08
N GLN A 36 10.77 7.59 -1.43
CA GLN A 36 9.91 8.31 -0.49
C GLN A 36 8.79 7.40 0.00
N ILE A 37 8.89 7.02 1.27
CA ILE A 37 7.86 6.29 2.01
C ILE A 37 6.66 7.24 2.21
N MET A 38 5.74 7.30 1.25
CA MET A 38 4.48 8.03 1.44
C MET A 38 3.59 7.24 2.41
N ILE A 39 3.36 7.79 3.61
CA ILE A 39 2.36 7.27 4.55
C ILE A 39 1.50 8.44 5.03
N ALA A 40 0.22 8.39 4.65
CA ALA A 40 -0.92 8.72 5.49
C ALA A 40 -2.11 7.87 4.99
#